data_AF-A0A7V2LLL2-F1
#
_entry.id   AF-A0A7V2LLL2-F1
#
_cell.length_a   1.000
_cell.length_b   1.000
_cell.length_c   1.000
_cell.angle_alpha   90.00
_cell.angle_beta   90.00
_cell.angle_gamma   90.00
#
_symmetry.space_group_name_H-M   'P 1'
#
loop_
_entity.id
_entity.type
_entity.pdbx_description
1 polymer ?
#
loop_
_entity_poly.entity_id
_entity_poly.type
_entity_poly.pdbx_seq_one_letter_code
_entity_poly.pdbx_strand_id
1 'polypeptide(L)'
;MKMSHLFAQTLREAPADAELVSHQLLLRAGFVRQLGAGIFSALPLARRALTKIENIFREEINAIGGQEMTMPVVHPADIWKETGRWYQVGSEMARFHDAGGRDMVLAMTHEEVVTDLVRNVIHSYRQLPALIYHIQTKWRDEPRSRGGLIRVREFTMKDSYSLDTDWEGLDKQYWAHYQAYFNIFNRCALPTIAVEADVGMMGGKLAHEYMYLSPVGEDTLVLCDACGYTANRQIATFLKSAIVEDEEMLPLEKVATPGTTTIADLAEFLGISESKTAKAVFLVATISEDQEDVEKFVFAVVRGDMDLNETKLTNAVSAKALRPAQEEEIRAIGASPGYGSPVGIKRDGVILVVDDLIPALPNLVAGANEDGYHFLNVNYGRDYTADIVTDIVAAADGYA
;
A
#
# COMPACT_ATOMS: atom_id res chain seq x y z
N MET A 1 8.39 -36.61 -22.10
CA MET A 1 7.71 -37.35 -21.02
C MET A 1 6.40 -37.86 -21.60
N LYS A 2 6.07 -39.16 -21.44
CA LYS A 2 4.75 -39.68 -21.85
C LYS A 2 3.69 -39.27 -20.82
N MET A 3 2.48 -38.95 -21.27
CA MET A 3 1.36 -38.54 -20.40
C MET A 3 1.03 -39.61 -19.34
N SER A 4 1.20 -40.89 -19.67
CA SER A 4 0.98 -42.02 -18.78
C SER A 4 1.87 -42.05 -17.53
N HIS A 5 2.94 -41.24 -17.48
CA HIS A 5 3.85 -41.12 -16.34
C HIS A 5 3.77 -39.74 -15.67
N LEU A 6 2.86 -38.87 -16.11
CA LEU A 6 2.70 -37.55 -15.52
C LEU A 6 2.04 -37.66 -14.14
N PHE A 7 2.69 -37.13 -13.11
CA PHE A 7 2.09 -36.96 -11.78
C PHE A 7 1.18 -35.73 -11.76
N ALA A 8 0.04 -35.82 -12.42
CA ALA A 8 -1.01 -34.80 -12.40
C ALA A 8 -2.36 -35.42 -12.74
N GLN A 9 -3.44 -34.77 -12.32
CA GLN A 9 -4.79 -35.17 -12.67
C GLN A 9 -5.56 -33.95 -13.19
N THR A 10 -6.16 -34.09 -14.36
CA THR A 10 -7.08 -33.08 -14.88
C THR A 10 -8.45 -33.19 -14.24
N LEU A 11 -9.11 -32.07 -14.01
CA LEU A 11 -10.48 -32.01 -13.48
C LEU A 11 -11.46 -31.60 -14.59
N ARG A 12 -12.62 -32.28 -14.65
CA ARG A 12 -13.67 -31.93 -15.61
C ARG A 12 -14.22 -30.54 -15.31
N GLU A 13 -14.51 -30.27 -14.05
CA GLU A 13 -15.07 -29.02 -13.53
C GLU A 13 -14.06 -28.36 -12.58
N ALA A 14 -14.13 -27.03 -12.46
CA ALA A 14 -13.32 -26.31 -11.49
C ALA A 14 -13.90 -26.49 -10.08
N PRO A 15 -13.05 -26.50 -9.04
CA PRO A 15 -13.53 -26.36 -7.67
C PRO A 15 -14.34 -25.07 -7.47
N ALA A 16 -15.36 -25.12 -6.61
CA ALA A 16 -16.31 -24.01 -6.43
C ALA A 16 -15.70 -22.77 -5.74
N ASP A 17 -14.62 -22.97 -4.98
CA ASP A 17 -13.83 -21.95 -4.28
C ASP A 17 -12.83 -21.22 -5.20
N ALA A 18 -12.68 -21.65 -6.45
CA ALA A 18 -11.82 -20.99 -7.43
C ALA A 18 -12.59 -19.92 -8.21
N GLU A 19 -12.50 -18.67 -7.78
CA GLU A 19 -13.23 -17.56 -8.43
C GLU A 19 -12.58 -17.09 -9.75
N LEU A 20 -11.25 -16.89 -9.77
CA LEU A 20 -10.55 -16.39 -10.95
C LEU A 20 -10.36 -17.48 -12.01
N VAL A 21 -10.55 -17.10 -13.28
CA VAL A 21 -10.37 -18.00 -14.44
C VAL A 21 -8.97 -18.62 -14.47
N SER A 22 -7.93 -17.83 -14.18
CA SER A 22 -6.55 -18.33 -14.11
C SER A 22 -6.39 -19.43 -13.06
N HIS A 23 -6.97 -19.24 -11.88
CA HIS A 23 -6.96 -20.22 -10.79
C HIS A 23 -7.73 -21.49 -11.18
N GLN A 24 -8.95 -21.35 -11.71
CA GLN A 24 -9.76 -22.47 -12.19
C GLN A 24 -9.01 -23.32 -13.24
N LEU A 25 -8.37 -22.67 -14.22
CA LEU A 25 -7.64 -23.35 -15.28
C LEU A 25 -6.40 -24.07 -14.76
N LEU A 26 -5.62 -23.46 -13.85
CA LEU A 26 -4.44 -24.10 -13.26
C LEU A 26 -4.82 -25.34 -12.44
N LEU A 27 -5.92 -25.30 -11.69
CA LEU A 27 -6.42 -26.46 -10.96
C LEU A 27 -6.92 -27.56 -11.91
N ARG A 28 -7.75 -27.19 -12.90
CA ARG A 28 -8.33 -28.13 -13.87
C ARG A 28 -7.28 -28.80 -14.76
N ALA A 29 -6.24 -28.07 -15.14
CA ALA A 29 -5.15 -28.61 -15.95
C ALA A 29 -4.15 -29.44 -15.14
N GLY A 30 -4.31 -29.53 -13.81
CA GLY A 30 -3.39 -30.27 -12.94
C GLY A 30 -2.01 -29.60 -12.84
N PHE A 31 -1.96 -28.27 -12.89
CA PHE A 31 -0.73 -27.49 -12.71
C PHE A 31 -0.43 -27.27 -11.23
N VAL A 32 -1.45 -26.98 -10.43
CA VAL A 32 -1.29 -26.71 -9.00
C VAL A 32 -2.28 -27.50 -8.15
N ARG A 33 -1.93 -27.69 -6.89
CA ARG A 33 -2.82 -28.19 -5.84
C ARG A 33 -2.66 -27.36 -4.58
N GLN A 34 -3.78 -26.99 -3.98
CA GLN A 34 -3.77 -26.24 -2.73
C GLN A 34 -3.43 -27.18 -1.57
N LEU A 35 -2.47 -26.78 -0.75
CA LEU A 35 -2.08 -27.48 0.49
C LEU A 35 -2.73 -26.80 1.71
N GLY A 36 -2.92 -25.48 1.66
CA GLY A 36 -3.62 -24.67 2.67
C GLY A 36 -4.05 -23.33 2.07
N ALA A 37 -4.73 -22.49 2.85
CA ALA A 37 -5.11 -21.14 2.38
C ALA A 37 -3.87 -20.37 1.88
N GLY A 38 -3.86 -20.00 0.59
CA GLY A 38 -2.72 -19.31 -0.02
C GLY A 38 -1.41 -20.12 -0.09
N ILE A 39 -1.43 -21.44 0.01
CA ILE A 39 -0.23 -22.30 -0.06
C ILE A 39 -0.47 -23.38 -1.10
N PHE A 40 0.38 -23.42 -2.14
CA PHE A 40 0.18 -24.27 -3.31
C PHE A 40 1.40 -25.14 -3.60
N SER A 41 1.14 -26.41 -3.92
CA SER A 41 2.11 -27.28 -4.57
C SER A 41 2.09 -27.07 -6.08
N ALA A 42 3.23 -26.70 -6.66
CA ALA A 42 3.44 -26.67 -8.11
C ALA A 42 3.74 -28.10 -8.62
N LEU A 43 2.79 -28.69 -9.34
CA LEU A 43 2.92 -30.02 -9.94
C LEU A 43 3.89 -30.00 -11.15
N PRO A 44 4.28 -31.14 -11.75
CA PRO A 44 5.34 -31.19 -12.77
C PRO A 44 5.13 -30.26 -13.97
N LEU A 45 3.88 -30.02 -14.40
CA LEU A 45 3.60 -29.07 -15.49
C LEU A 45 3.83 -27.61 -15.07
N ALA A 46 3.37 -27.22 -13.88
CA ALA A 46 3.66 -25.90 -13.32
C ALA A 46 5.16 -25.71 -13.11
N ARG A 47 5.86 -26.70 -12.53
CA ARG A 47 7.32 -26.60 -12.33
C ARG A 47 8.06 -26.35 -13.66
N ARG A 48 7.66 -27.02 -14.74
CA ARG A 48 8.23 -26.77 -16.08
C ARG A 48 7.96 -25.35 -16.58
N ALA A 49 6.76 -24.81 -16.34
CA ALA A 49 6.42 -23.44 -16.71
C ALA A 49 7.21 -22.42 -15.87
N LEU A 50 7.25 -22.61 -14.54
CA LEU A 50 8.04 -21.79 -13.62
C LEU A 50 9.51 -21.77 -14.03
N THR A 51 10.15 -22.92 -14.29
CA THR A 51 11.55 -22.95 -14.74
C THR A 51 11.79 -22.16 -16.03
N LYS A 52 10.83 -22.13 -16.97
CA LYS A 52 10.96 -21.29 -18.17
C LYS A 52 10.94 -19.81 -17.83
N ILE A 53 10.03 -19.40 -16.95
CA ILE A 53 9.92 -18.01 -16.48
C ILE A 53 11.19 -17.61 -15.71
N GLU A 54 11.64 -18.46 -14.79
CA GLU A 54 12.88 -18.24 -14.03
C GLU A 54 14.10 -18.10 -14.95
N ASN A 55 14.18 -18.86 -16.05
CA ASN A 55 15.26 -18.72 -17.03
C ASN A 55 15.20 -17.38 -17.77
N ILE A 56 14.00 -16.88 -18.09
CA ILE A 56 13.84 -15.52 -18.65
C ILE A 56 14.34 -14.48 -17.64
N PHE A 57 13.98 -14.61 -16.36
CA PHE A 57 14.50 -13.72 -15.31
C PHE A 57 16.03 -13.75 -15.28
N ARG A 58 16.64 -14.94 -15.31
CA ARG A 58 18.10 -15.08 -15.29
C ARG A 58 18.75 -14.41 -16.49
N GLU A 59 18.25 -14.66 -17.69
CA GLU A 59 18.81 -14.12 -18.91
C GLU A 59 18.78 -12.59 -18.93
N GLU A 60 17.64 -11.97 -18.58
CA GLU A 60 17.50 -10.51 -18.61
C GLU A 60 18.24 -9.81 -17.47
N ILE A 61 18.29 -10.40 -16.26
CA ILE A 61 19.02 -9.80 -15.13
C ILE A 61 20.54 -9.99 -15.28
N ASN A 62 20.99 -11.14 -15.80
CA ASN A 62 22.41 -11.33 -16.12
C ASN A 62 22.88 -10.38 -17.23
N ALA A 63 22.00 -10.03 -18.19
CA ALA A 63 22.33 -9.10 -19.26
C ALA A 63 22.67 -7.69 -18.77
N ILE A 64 22.15 -7.28 -17.59
CA ILE A 64 22.48 -6.01 -16.94
C ILE A 64 23.59 -6.15 -15.87
N GLY A 65 24.28 -7.29 -15.83
CA GLY A 65 25.41 -7.54 -14.92
C GLY A 65 25.03 -8.20 -13.59
N GLY A 66 23.81 -8.71 -13.46
CA GLY A 66 23.35 -9.36 -12.24
C GLY A 66 24.01 -10.72 -12.01
N GLN A 67 24.29 -11.01 -10.74
CA GLN A 67 24.88 -12.26 -10.28
C GLN A 67 23.88 -13.02 -9.42
N GLU A 68 23.45 -14.20 -9.88
CA GLU A 68 22.51 -15.04 -9.13
C GLU A 68 23.20 -15.66 -7.92
N MET A 69 22.56 -15.56 -6.76
CA MET A 69 22.94 -16.25 -5.53
C MET A 69 21.71 -16.89 -4.89
N THR A 70 21.88 -17.49 -3.72
CA THR A 70 20.75 -18.06 -2.96
C THR A 70 20.92 -17.69 -1.50
N MET A 71 19.94 -16.96 -0.96
CA MET A 71 19.93 -16.54 0.44
C MET A 71 18.93 -17.38 1.24
N PRO A 72 19.15 -17.56 2.57
CA PRO A 72 18.27 -18.35 3.43
C PRO A 72 16.81 -17.85 3.43
N VAL A 73 15.86 -18.74 3.69
CA VAL A 73 14.45 -18.36 3.96
C VAL A 73 14.25 -18.01 5.43
N VAL A 74 15.05 -18.58 6.33
CA VAL A 74 14.97 -18.31 7.77
C VAL A 74 16.03 -17.30 8.13
N HIS A 75 15.63 -16.16 8.69
CA HIS A 75 16.55 -15.12 9.15
C HIS A 75 16.54 -15.04 10.69
N PRO A 76 17.68 -14.79 11.33
CA PRO A 76 17.69 -14.34 12.72
C PRO A 76 17.00 -12.98 12.82
N ALA A 77 16.24 -12.74 13.89
CA ALA A 77 15.54 -11.47 14.05
C ALA A 77 16.49 -10.27 14.22
N ASP A 78 17.72 -10.49 14.69
CA ASP A 78 18.66 -9.40 15.03
C ASP A 78 18.92 -8.46 13.84
N ILE A 79 19.11 -8.99 12.62
CA ILE A 79 19.33 -8.15 11.43
C ILE A 79 18.10 -7.30 11.06
N TRP A 80 16.88 -7.75 11.41
CA TRP A 80 15.64 -7.00 11.22
C TRP A 80 15.41 -5.97 12.33
N LYS A 81 15.89 -6.27 13.54
CA LYS A 81 15.87 -5.33 14.67
C LYS A 81 16.83 -4.17 14.41
N GLU A 82 18.00 -4.43 13.81
CA GLU A 82 18.98 -3.41 13.40
C GLU A 82 18.37 -2.40 12.42
N THR A 83 17.53 -2.83 11.47
CA THR A 83 16.85 -1.94 10.52
C THR A 83 15.56 -1.32 11.07
N GLY A 84 15.11 -1.74 12.26
CA GLY A 84 13.84 -1.35 12.85
C GLY A 84 12.61 -2.05 12.22
N ARG A 85 12.77 -2.71 11.06
CA ARG A 85 11.66 -3.36 10.34
C ARG A 85 11.06 -4.55 11.08
N TRP A 86 11.82 -5.18 11.99
CA TRP A 86 11.28 -6.15 12.93
C TRP A 86 10.08 -5.60 13.71
N TYR A 87 10.14 -4.33 14.10
CA TYR A 87 9.07 -3.68 14.83
C TYR A 87 8.05 -3.10 13.86
N GLN A 88 8.48 -2.45 12.77
CA GLN A 88 7.60 -1.72 11.85
C GLN A 88 6.63 -2.59 11.04
N VAL A 89 7.04 -3.80 10.64
CA VAL A 89 6.16 -4.67 9.87
C VAL A 89 5.12 -5.29 10.81
N GLY A 90 3.85 -5.29 10.41
CA GLY A 90 2.76 -5.83 11.21
C GLY A 90 2.68 -7.37 11.24
N SER A 91 1.46 -7.88 11.20
CA SER A 91 1.13 -9.32 11.25
C SER A 91 1.58 -10.10 10.02
N GLU A 92 1.89 -9.43 8.91
CA GLU A 92 2.37 -10.07 7.68
C GLU A 92 3.73 -10.77 7.85
N MET A 93 4.53 -10.33 8.83
CA MET A 93 5.82 -10.93 9.16
C MET A 93 5.62 -12.13 10.09
N ALA A 94 5.90 -13.33 9.59
CA ALA A 94 5.88 -14.54 10.40
C ALA A 94 7.10 -14.63 11.31
N ARG A 95 6.88 -14.35 12.59
CA ARG A 95 7.85 -14.44 13.68
C ARG A 95 7.68 -15.77 14.41
N PHE A 96 8.78 -16.42 14.75
CA PHE A 96 8.77 -17.66 15.51
C PHE A 96 10.03 -17.80 16.37
N HIS A 97 10.04 -18.76 17.29
CA HIS A 97 11.24 -19.10 18.05
C HIS A 97 11.81 -20.44 17.58
N ASP A 98 13.14 -20.54 17.50
CA ASP A 98 13.78 -21.83 17.31
C ASP A 98 13.80 -22.66 18.61
N ALA A 99 14.33 -23.88 18.55
CA ALA A 99 14.41 -24.77 19.72
C ALA A 99 15.28 -24.20 20.87
N GLY A 100 16.14 -23.22 20.59
CA GLY A 100 16.94 -22.51 21.58
C GLY A 100 16.28 -21.23 22.11
N GLY A 101 15.04 -20.94 21.70
CA GLY A 101 14.31 -19.73 22.10
C GLY A 101 14.74 -18.45 21.39
N ARG A 102 15.52 -18.55 20.31
CA ARG A 102 15.96 -17.37 19.54
C ARG A 102 14.85 -16.92 18.60
N ASP A 103 14.65 -15.61 18.53
CA ASP A 103 13.73 -14.98 17.61
C ASP A 103 14.19 -15.19 16.16
N MET A 104 13.28 -15.69 15.33
CA MET A 104 13.47 -15.97 13.92
C MET A 104 12.32 -15.39 13.11
N VAL A 105 12.57 -15.20 11.83
CA VAL A 105 11.56 -14.77 10.86
C VAL A 105 11.64 -15.59 9.58
N LEU A 106 10.47 -15.89 9.01
CA LEU A 106 10.39 -16.39 7.63
C LEU A 106 10.47 -15.19 6.67
N ALA A 107 11.43 -15.25 5.76
CA ALA A 107 11.77 -14.16 4.86
C ALA A 107 10.58 -13.71 4.02
N MET A 108 10.12 -12.48 4.25
CA MET A 108 9.18 -11.79 3.36
C MET A 108 9.88 -11.01 2.24
N THR A 109 11.16 -10.69 2.43
CA THR A 109 12.12 -10.04 1.53
C THR A 109 13.54 -10.17 2.12
N HIS A 110 14.57 -9.60 1.48
CA HIS A 110 15.99 -9.81 1.82
C HIS A 110 16.84 -8.53 1.89
N GLU A 111 16.29 -7.32 2.03
CA GLU A 111 17.12 -6.09 2.15
C GLU A 111 18.10 -6.18 3.34
N GLU A 112 17.66 -6.68 4.49
CA GLU A 112 18.48 -6.86 5.70
C GLU A 112 19.64 -7.83 5.45
N VAL A 113 19.35 -8.96 4.80
CA VAL A 113 20.34 -10.01 4.52
C VAL A 113 21.37 -9.52 3.52
N VAL A 114 20.93 -8.83 2.48
CA VAL A 114 21.83 -8.24 1.50
C VAL A 114 22.70 -7.17 2.16
N THR A 115 22.12 -6.29 2.98
CA THR A 115 22.87 -5.26 3.69
C THR A 115 23.91 -5.90 4.63
N ASP A 116 23.56 -6.96 5.35
CA ASP A 116 24.49 -7.73 6.18
C ASP A 116 25.62 -8.39 5.37
N LEU A 117 25.30 -8.97 4.21
CA LEU A 117 26.33 -9.53 3.31
C LEU A 117 27.26 -8.44 2.79
N VAL A 118 26.72 -7.30 2.38
CA VAL A 118 27.48 -6.18 1.83
C VAL A 118 28.47 -5.62 2.84
N ARG A 119 28.05 -5.39 4.09
CA ARG A 119 28.99 -4.91 5.14
C ARG A 119 30.14 -5.88 5.41
N ASN A 120 29.94 -7.18 5.15
CA ASN A 120 30.94 -8.23 5.38
C ASN A 120 31.80 -8.56 4.15
N VAL A 121 31.33 -8.27 2.93
CA VAL A 121 31.98 -8.67 1.67
C VAL A 121 32.59 -7.48 0.91
N ILE A 122 31.97 -6.30 1.00
CA ILE A 122 32.41 -5.09 0.30
C ILE A 122 33.23 -4.23 1.27
N HIS A 123 34.53 -4.11 1.01
CA HIS A 123 35.47 -3.33 1.84
C HIS A 123 36.10 -2.15 1.09
N SER A 124 35.80 -2.00 -0.20
CA SER A 124 36.35 -0.92 -1.03
C SER A 124 35.37 -0.52 -2.12
N TYR A 125 35.34 0.78 -2.45
CA TYR A 125 34.59 1.31 -3.60
C TYR A 125 34.97 0.64 -4.92
N ARG A 126 36.17 0.04 -5.01
CA ARG A 126 36.63 -0.69 -6.21
C ARG A 126 35.85 -1.97 -6.49
N GLN A 127 35.10 -2.47 -5.52
CA GLN A 127 34.19 -3.61 -5.68
C GLN A 127 32.80 -3.17 -6.18
N LEU A 128 32.57 -1.87 -6.35
CA LEU A 128 31.31 -1.29 -6.80
C LEU A 128 31.47 -0.69 -8.22
N PRO A 129 30.39 -0.65 -9.03
CA PRO A 129 29.04 -1.12 -8.70
C PRO A 129 28.94 -2.64 -8.67
N ALA A 130 27.97 -3.17 -7.92
CA ALA A 130 27.67 -4.59 -7.86
C ALA A 130 26.15 -4.82 -7.97
N LEU A 131 25.76 -5.87 -8.69
CA LEU A 131 24.37 -6.26 -8.85
C LEU A 131 24.21 -7.75 -8.52
N ILE A 132 23.41 -8.02 -7.49
CA ILE A 132 23.13 -9.37 -7.02
C ILE A 132 21.63 -9.63 -6.99
N TYR A 133 21.23 -10.86 -7.25
CA TYR A 133 19.82 -11.24 -7.20
C TYR A 133 19.66 -12.71 -6.82
N HIS A 134 18.44 -13.09 -6.47
CA HIS A 134 18.08 -14.49 -6.30
C HIS A 134 16.64 -14.74 -6.71
N ILE A 135 16.32 -16.00 -6.96
CA ILE A 135 14.95 -16.49 -7.20
C ILE A 135 14.63 -17.46 -6.07
N GLN A 136 13.80 -17.03 -5.12
CA GLN A 136 13.71 -17.71 -3.84
C GLN A 136 12.31 -17.58 -3.21
N THR A 137 11.96 -18.57 -2.38
CA THR A 137 10.66 -18.64 -1.69
C THR A 137 10.52 -17.64 -0.56
N LYS A 138 9.46 -16.84 -0.63
CA LYS A 138 9.04 -15.86 0.36
C LYS A 138 7.82 -16.33 1.14
N TRP A 139 7.68 -15.78 2.33
CA TRP A 139 6.50 -15.89 3.15
C TRP A 139 5.94 -14.50 3.48
N ARG A 140 4.63 -14.31 3.30
CA ARG A 140 3.86 -13.18 3.85
C ARG A 140 2.58 -13.74 4.42
N ASP A 141 2.27 -13.47 5.68
CA ASP A 141 1.02 -13.99 6.30
C ASP A 141 -0.19 -13.16 5.86
N GLU A 142 -0.51 -13.26 4.58
CA GLU A 142 -1.60 -12.56 3.92
C GLU A 142 -2.96 -13.08 4.44
N PRO A 143 -3.72 -12.26 5.19
CA PRO A 143 -5.00 -12.69 5.76
C PRO A 143 -6.06 -12.99 4.71
N ARG A 144 -5.95 -12.38 3.51
CA ARG A 144 -6.92 -12.50 2.42
C ARG A 144 -6.28 -13.11 1.17
N SER A 145 -5.66 -14.28 1.31
CA SER A 145 -5.15 -15.03 0.15
C SER A 145 -6.30 -15.40 -0.79
N ARG A 146 -6.28 -14.87 -2.03
CA ARG A 146 -7.36 -15.03 -3.03
C ARG A 146 -6.79 -15.07 -4.45
N GLY A 147 -7.59 -15.54 -5.40
CA GLY A 147 -7.21 -15.53 -6.81
C GLY A 147 -6.16 -16.56 -7.24
N GLY A 148 -5.99 -17.64 -6.48
CA GLY A 148 -5.02 -18.70 -6.80
C GLY A 148 -3.59 -18.24 -6.56
N LEU A 149 -2.74 -18.23 -7.59
CA LEU A 149 -1.33 -17.81 -7.50
C LEU A 149 -1.13 -16.28 -7.54
N ILE A 150 -2.20 -15.49 -7.63
CA ILE A 150 -2.11 -14.03 -7.68
C ILE A 150 -1.80 -13.44 -6.29
N ARG A 151 -2.48 -13.92 -5.24
CA ARG A 151 -2.28 -13.46 -3.86
C ARG A 151 -2.22 -14.65 -2.90
N VAL A 152 -1.01 -14.98 -2.46
CA VAL A 152 -0.68 -16.19 -1.70
C VAL A 152 0.20 -15.86 -0.49
N ARG A 153 0.32 -16.81 0.43
CA ARG A 153 1.17 -16.67 1.63
C ARG A 153 2.60 -17.15 1.41
N GLU A 154 2.76 -18.20 0.61
CA GLU A 154 4.06 -18.71 0.18
C GLU A 154 4.19 -18.57 -1.34
N PHE A 155 5.23 -17.88 -1.81
CA PHE A 155 5.46 -17.63 -3.23
C PHE A 155 6.94 -17.58 -3.59
N THR A 156 7.26 -17.80 -4.86
CA THR A 156 8.60 -17.56 -5.39
C THR A 156 8.70 -16.13 -5.89
N MET A 157 9.73 -15.41 -5.44
CA MET A 157 10.02 -14.06 -5.87
C MET A 157 11.44 -13.98 -6.42
N LYS A 158 11.61 -13.19 -7.49
CA LYS A 158 12.93 -12.72 -7.89
C LYS A 158 13.16 -11.37 -7.23
N ASP A 159 14.19 -11.24 -6.42
CA ASP A 159 14.60 -9.98 -5.79
C ASP A 159 16.00 -9.64 -6.27
N SER A 160 16.24 -8.38 -6.63
CA SER A 160 17.51 -7.90 -7.20
C SER A 160 17.90 -6.63 -6.49
N TYR A 161 19.18 -6.53 -6.11
CA TYR A 161 19.72 -5.47 -5.28
C TYR A 161 20.99 -4.93 -5.93
N SER A 162 20.96 -3.66 -6.34
CA SER A 162 22.13 -2.95 -6.84
C SER A 162 22.82 -2.19 -5.71
N LEU A 163 24.14 -2.07 -5.84
CA LEU A 163 25.02 -1.41 -4.90
C LEU A 163 25.90 -0.46 -5.69
N ASP A 164 25.79 0.83 -5.39
CA ASP A 164 26.42 1.89 -6.16
C ASP A 164 27.15 2.86 -5.23
N THR A 165 28.20 3.52 -5.73
CA THR A 165 29.00 4.49 -4.97
C THR A 165 28.33 5.85 -4.83
N ASP A 166 27.38 6.15 -5.71
CA ASP A 166 26.72 7.44 -5.84
C ASP A 166 25.33 7.29 -6.49
N TRP A 167 24.60 8.40 -6.51
CA TRP A 167 23.25 8.48 -7.08
C TRP A 167 23.22 8.25 -8.59
N GLU A 168 24.27 8.63 -9.33
CA GLU A 168 24.30 8.44 -10.79
C GLU A 168 24.42 6.96 -11.15
N GLY A 169 25.22 6.19 -10.38
CA GLY A 169 25.27 4.73 -10.48
C GLY A 169 23.92 4.09 -10.18
N LEU A 170 23.28 4.50 -9.08
CA LEU A 170 21.95 4.01 -8.71
C LEU A 170 20.92 4.29 -9.82
N ASP A 171 20.88 5.51 -10.36
CA ASP A 171 19.95 5.88 -11.43
C ASP A 171 20.18 5.03 -12.69
N LYS A 172 21.44 4.81 -13.08
CA LYS A 172 21.77 3.92 -14.21
C LYS A 172 21.25 2.50 -13.97
N GLN A 173 21.46 1.96 -12.78
CA GLN A 173 20.98 0.62 -12.42
C GLN A 173 19.45 0.56 -12.37
N TYR A 174 18.80 1.59 -11.86
CA TYR A 174 17.34 1.70 -11.82
C TYR A 174 16.74 1.60 -13.22
N TRP A 175 17.23 2.41 -14.17
CA TRP A 175 16.73 2.39 -15.55
C TRP A 175 17.11 1.12 -16.31
N ALA A 176 18.25 0.50 -15.99
CA ALA A 176 18.60 -0.82 -16.52
C ALA A 176 17.62 -1.90 -16.05
N HIS A 177 17.27 -1.92 -14.75
CA HIS A 177 16.22 -2.80 -14.24
C HIS A 177 14.87 -2.48 -14.87
N TYR A 178 14.56 -1.19 -15.05
CA TYR A 178 13.30 -0.75 -15.62
C TYR A 178 13.07 -1.38 -17.01
N GLN A 179 14.06 -1.25 -17.89
CA GLN A 179 14.01 -1.86 -19.22
C GLN A 179 14.05 -3.39 -19.17
N ALA A 180 14.87 -3.99 -18.29
CA ALA A 180 14.96 -5.44 -18.15
C ALA A 180 13.61 -6.06 -17.76
N TYR A 181 12.82 -5.40 -16.91
CA TYR A 181 11.49 -5.86 -16.52
C TYR A 181 10.53 -5.84 -17.71
N PHE A 182 10.52 -4.78 -18.53
CA PHE A 182 9.75 -4.78 -19.78
C PHE A 182 10.14 -5.93 -20.72
N ASN A 183 11.44 -6.22 -20.85
CA ASN A 183 11.90 -7.35 -21.67
C ASN A 183 11.37 -8.68 -21.11
N ILE A 184 11.47 -8.89 -19.80
CA ILE A 184 10.95 -10.07 -19.11
C ILE A 184 9.46 -10.26 -19.41
N PHE A 185 8.63 -9.23 -19.19
CA PHE A 185 7.20 -9.33 -19.40
C PHE A 185 6.83 -9.55 -20.88
N ASN A 186 7.51 -8.86 -21.80
CA ASN A 186 7.33 -9.04 -23.23
C ASN A 186 7.69 -10.48 -23.69
N ARG A 187 8.78 -11.06 -23.16
CA ARG A 187 9.16 -12.46 -23.42
C ARG A 187 8.19 -13.47 -22.83
N CYS A 188 7.48 -13.09 -21.77
CA CYS A 188 6.35 -13.83 -21.21
C CYS A 188 5.02 -13.57 -21.94
N ALA A 189 5.02 -12.74 -23.00
CA ALA A 189 3.84 -12.29 -23.72
C ALA A 189 2.78 -11.62 -22.83
N LEU A 190 3.23 -10.86 -21.82
CA LEU A 190 2.40 -10.08 -20.92
C LEU A 190 2.51 -8.59 -21.29
N PRO A 191 1.45 -7.97 -21.86
CA PRO A 191 1.45 -6.53 -22.10
C PRO A 191 1.33 -5.78 -20.78
N THR A 192 2.44 -5.22 -20.30
CA THR A 192 2.51 -4.48 -19.05
C THR A 192 2.72 -2.99 -19.29
N ILE A 193 2.22 -2.17 -18.37
CA ILE A 193 2.60 -0.76 -18.24
C ILE A 193 3.40 -0.59 -16.95
N ALA A 194 4.24 0.43 -16.89
CA ALA A 194 4.85 0.86 -15.63
C ALA A 194 4.09 2.07 -15.10
N VAL A 195 3.79 2.09 -13.80
CA VAL A 195 3.13 3.20 -13.12
C VAL A 195 3.96 3.62 -11.92
N GLU A 196 3.96 4.90 -11.57
CA GLU A 196 4.55 5.36 -10.32
C GLU A 196 3.78 4.75 -9.14
N ALA A 197 4.50 4.38 -8.08
CA ALA A 197 3.92 3.66 -6.93
C ALA A 197 4.49 4.13 -5.59
N ASP A 198 3.83 3.72 -4.52
CA ASP A 198 4.31 3.95 -3.16
C ASP A 198 5.61 3.16 -2.91
N VAL A 199 6.58 3.79 -2.24
CA VAL A 199 7.80 3.10 -1.80
C VAL A 199 7.53 2.19 -0.59
N GLY A 200 6.45 2.48 0.13
CA GLY A 200 5.92 1.68 1.24
C GLY A 200 6.97 1.36 2.30
N MET A 201 6.84 0.17 2.87
CA MET A 201 7.72 -0.33 3.93
C MET A 201 9.18 -0.58 3.50
N MET A 202 9.47 -0.55 2.18
CA MET A 202 10.83 -0.70 1.68
C MET A 202 11.62 0.61 1.81
N GLY A 203 10.91 1.74 1.92
CA GLY A 203 11.51 3.07 1.90
C GLY A 203 12.11 3.41 0.54
N GLY A 204 12.70 4.61 0.45
CA GLY A 204 13.28 5.12 -0.80
C GLY A 204 12.57 6.39 -1.28
N LYS A 205 12.82 6.76 -2.53
CA LYS A 205 12.31 8.01 -3.14
C LYS A 205 11.47 7.81 -4.40
N LEU A 206 11.64 6.67 -5.08
CA LEU A 206 11.03 6.39 -6.36
C LEU A 206 10.72 4.90 -6.43
N ALA A 207 9.49 4.58 -6.84
CA ALA A 207 9.07 3.21 -7.12
C ALA A 207 8.21 3.19 -8.39
N HIS A 208 8.39 2.13 -9.19
CA HIS A 208 7.54 1.82 -10.32
C HIS A 208 6.99 0.40 -10.18
N GLU A 209 5.69 0.25 -10.33
CA GLU A 209 5.00 -1.03 -10.41
C GLU A 209 4.74 -1.40 -11.88
N TYR A 210 4.94 -2.67 -12.20
CA TYR A 210 4.67 -3.21 -13.54
C TYR A 210 3.32 -3.91 -13.55
N MET A 211 2.34 -3.29 -14.19
CA MET A 211 0.95 -3.68 -14.13
C MET A 211 0.50 -4.33 -15.44
N TYR A 212 -0.04 -5.55 -15.34
CA TYR A 212 -0.81 -6.17 -16.41
C TYR A 212 -2.27 -5.75 -16.28
N LEU A 213 -2.78 -4.99 -17.25
CA LEU A 213 -4.13 -4.45 -17.19
C LEU A 213 -5.17 -5.56 -17.28
N SER A 214 -5.98 -5.69 -16.23
CA SER A 214 -6.99 -6.72 -16.10
C SER A 214 -8.17 -6.22 -15.27
N PRO A 215 -9.44 -6.48 -15.67
CA PRO A 215 -10.62 -6.10 -14.89
C PRO A 215 -10.70 -6.75 -13.50
N VAL A 216 -9.92 -7.80 -13.26
CA VAL A 216 -9.84 -8.51 -11.96
C VAL A 216 -8.56 -8.17 -11.18
N GLY A 217 -7.82 -7.13 -11.61
CA GLY A 217 -6.69 -6.59 -10.86
C GLY A 217 -7.16 -5.97 -9.53
N GLU A 218 -6.32 -6.06 -8.50
CA GLU A 218 -6.63 -5.51 -7.18
C GLU A 218 -6.22 -4.03 -7.04
N ASP A 219 -5.27 -3.59 -7.86
CA ASP A 219 -4.82 -2.21 -7.92
C ASP A 219 -5.73 -1.36 -8.80
N THR A 220 -5.96 -0.12 -8.36
CA THR A 220 -6.63 0.92 -9.15
C THR A 220 -5.57 1.88 -9.67
N LEU A 221 -5.55 2.08 -10.98
CA LEU A 221 -4.57 2.95 -11.64
C LEU A 221 -5.24 4.23 -12.10
N VAL A 222 -4.51 5.34 -12.02
CA VAL A 222 -4.89 6.62 -12.61
C VAL A 222 -4.02 6.83 -13.84
N LEU A 223 -4.66 6.90 -15.01
CA LEU A 223 -4.00 7.04 -16.30
C LEU A 223 -4.56 8.28 -17.00
N CYS A 224 -3.70 9.22 -17.38
CA CYS A 224 -4.09 10.42 -18.12
C CYS A 224 -3.62 10.33 -19.57
N ASP A 225 -4.55 10.13 -20.49
CA ASP A 225 -4.27 10.06 -21.93
C ASP A 225 -3.75 11.39 -22.51
N ALA A 226 -4.05 12.52 -21.86
CA ALA A 226 -3.68 13.84 -22.35
C ALA A 226 -2.22 14.22 -22.06
N CYS A 227 -1.70 13.86 -20.88
CA CYS A 227 -0.33 14.21 -20.46
C CYS A 227 0.59 13.01 -20.24
N GLY A 228 0.08 11.78 -20.30
CA GLY A 228 0.84 10.55 -20.08
C GLY A 228 1.11 10.22 -18.61
N TYR A 229 0.46 10.91 -17.67
CA TYR A 229 0.59 10.61 -16.23
C TYR A 229 0.03 9.22 -15.91
N THR A 230 0.81 8.42 -15.19
CA THR A 230 0.41 7.06 -14.79
C THR A 230 0.89 6.75 -13.38
N ALA A 231 -0.05 6.51 -12.47
CA ALA A 231 0.28 6.21 -11.08
C ALA A 231 -0.72 5.20 -10.48
N ASN A 232 -0.26 4.44 -9.49
CA ASN A 232 -1.17 3.73 -8.60
C ASN A 232 -2.00 4.77 -7.81
N ARG A 233 -3.32 4.55 -7.67
CA ARG A 233 -4.23 5.45 -6.95
C ARG A 233 -3.75 5.77 -5.53
N GLN A 234 -2.98 4.87 -4.92
CA GLN A 234 -2.33 5.06 -3.62
C GLN A 234 -1.46 6.32 -3.54
N ILE A 235 -0.76 6.68 -4.62
CA ILE A 235 0.10 7.87 -4.67
C ILE A 235 -0.35 8.92 -5.70
N ALA A 236 -1.37 8.62 -6.51
CA ALA A 236 -1.84 9.50 -7.56
C ALA A 236 -2.20 10.90 -7.01
N THR A 237 -1.64 11.93 -7.65
CA THR A 237 -1.97 13.33 -7.37
C THR A 237 -2.84 13.89 -8.50
N PHE A 238 -3.54 14.98 -8.22
CA PHE A 238 -4.42 15.64 -9.17
C PHE A 238 -4.59 17.11 -8.80
N LEU A 239 -5.02 17.92 -9.75
CA LEU A 239 -5.32 19.32 -9.50
C LEU A 239 -6.64 19.44 -8.73
N LYS A 240 -6.55 19.80 -7.45
CA LYS A 240 -7.71 20.08 -6.61
C LYS A 240 -8.30 21.42 -7.02
N SER A 241 -9.48 21.40 -7.66
CA SER A 241 -10.21 22.63 -7.94
C SER A 241 -10.70 23.23 -6.63
N ALA A 242 -9.97 24.19 -6.10
CA ALA A 242 -10.49 25.10 -5.11
C ALA A 242 -11.52 25.98 -5.83
N ILE A 243 -12.81 25.69 -5.65
CA ILE A 243 -13.86 26.63 -6.04
C ILE A 243 -13.76 27.78 -5.04
N VAL A 244 -12.76 28.63 -5.22
CA VAL A 244 -12.56 29.85 -4.45
C VAL A 244 -13.41 30.89 -5.13
N GLU A 245 -14.69 30.92 -4.79
CA GLU A 245 -15.34 32.21 -4.72
C GLU A 245 -14.63 32.96 -3.58
N ASP A 246 -14.20 34.20 -3.84
CA ASP A 246 -13.57 35.08 -2.85
C ASP A 246 -14.64 35.45 -1.81
N GLU A 247 -14.91 34.51 -0.91
CA GLU A 247 -15.93 34.59 0.12
C GLU A 247 -15.30 35.14 1.39
N GLU A 248 -15.90 36.22 1.93
CA GLU A 248 -15.52 36.70 3.25
C GLU A 248 -15.81 35.63 4.31
N MET A 249 -14.91 35.49 5.29
CA MET A 249 -15.12 34.57 6.41
C MET A 249 -16.34 35.02 7.24
N LEU A 250 -17.37 34.19 7.29
CA LEU A 250 -18.59 34.44 8.04
C LEU A 250 -18.49 33.90 9.49
N PRO A 251 -19.24 34.45 10.45
CA PRO A 251 -19.27 33.93 11.82
C PRO A 251 -19.69 32.46 11.89
N LEU A 252 -19.03 31.70 12.77
CA LEU A 252 -19.38 30.31 13.08
C LEU A 252 -20.80 30.25 13.65
N GLU A 253 -21.68 29.44 13.05
CA GLU A 253 -23.08 29.30 13.46
C GLU A 253 -23.45 27.82 13.63
N LYS A 254 -24.15 27.47 14.72
CA LYS A 254 -24.64 26.10 14.95
C LYS A 254 -26.08 25.97 14.46
N VAL A 255 -26.35 24.98 13.62
CA VAL A 255 -27.67 24.71 13.04
C VAL A 255 -28.14 23.27 13.30
N ALA A 256 -29.44 23.09 13.47
CA ALA A 256 -30.05 21.77 13.66
C ALA A 256 -30.22 21.05 12.33
N THR A 257 -29.70 19.84 12.25
CA THR A 257 -29.71 18.95 11.07
C THR A 257 -30.02 17.51 11.54
N PRO A 258 -31.22 17.25 12.06
CA PRO A 258 -31.55 15.96 12.65
C PRO A 258 -31.57 14.85 11.60
N GLY A 259 -30.83 13.78 11.83
CA GLY A 259 -30.82 12.59 10.97
C GLY A 259 -29.91 12.68 9.75
N THR A 260 -29.10 13.73 9.61
CA THR A 260 -28.15 13.91 8.50
C THR A 260 -26.76 13.44 8.90
N THR A 261 -26.46 12.14 8.75
CA THR A 261 -25.18 11.55 9.16
C THR A 261 -24.19 11.35 8.00
N THR A 262 -24.63 11.58 6.76
CA THR A 262 -23.78 11.49 5.56
C THR A 262 -23.62 12.86 4.91
N ILE A 263 -22.55 13.02 4.13
CA ILE A 263 -22.30 14.26 3.37
C ILE A 263 -23.43 14.53 2.37
N ALA A 264 -23.92 13.49 1.70
CA ALA A 264 -25.02 13.62 0.73
C ALA A 264 -26.30 14.13 1.41
N ASP A 265 -26.68 13.53 2.54
CA ASP A 265 -27.88 13.96 3.29
C ASP A 265 -27.75 15.40 3.81
N LEU A 266 -26.55 15.79 4.27
CA LEU A 266 -26.28 17.14 4.74
C LEU A 266 -26.35 18.18 3.63
N ALA A 267 -25.74 17.87 2.47
CA ALA A 267 -25.74 18.73 1.31
C ALA A 267 -27.16 18.95 0.78
N GLU A 268 -27.97 17.89 0.71
CA GLU A 268 -29.38 17.96 0.34
C GLU A 268 -30.18 18.79 1.36
N PHE A 269 -30.00 18.53 2.66
CA PHE A 269 -30.74 19.22 3.72
C PHE A 269 -30.50 20.73 3.73
N LEU A 270 -29.26 21.17 3.49
CA LEU A 270 -28.88 22.58 3.49
C LEU A 270 -28.98 23.24 2.11
N GLY A 271 -29.22 22.47 1.04
CA GLY A 271 -29.26 22.98 -0.32
C GLY A 271 -27.91 23.51 -0.82
N ILE A 272 -26.81 22.86 -0.42
CA ILE A 272 -25.44 23.23 -0.78
C ILE A 272 -24.77 22.12 -1.58
N SER A 273 -23.64 22.42 -2.23
CA SER A 273 -22.80 21.37 -2.83
C SER A 273 -22.03 20.59 -1.75
N GLU A 274 -21.78 19.30 -1.97
CA GLU A 274 -20.89 18.50 -1.12
C GLU A 274 -19.50 19.13 -0.96
N SER A 275 -19.02 19.88 -1.96
CA SER A 275 -17.76 20.62 -1.92
C SER A 275 -17.74 21.76 -0.89
N LYS A 276 -18.90 22.17 -0.36
CA LYS A 276 -19.03 23.16 0.73
C LYS A 276 -19.05 22.52 2.12
N THR A 277 -18.82 21.21 2.21
CA THR A 277 -18.78 20.48 3.49
C THR A 277 -17.37 19.96 3.78
N ALA A 278 -17.08 19.71 5.05
CA ALA A 278 -15.86 19.06 5.52
C ALA A 278 -16.21 17.71 6.15
N LYS A 279 -15.63 16.64 5.61
CA LYS A 279 -15.82 15.25 6.04
C LYS A 279 -14.77 14.89 7.09
N ALA A 280 -15.22 14.49 8.28
CA ALA A 280 -14.38 13.93 9.33
C ALA A 280 -14.25 12.42 9.16
N VAL A 281 -13.01 11.92 9.15
CA VAL A 281 -12.70 10.49 9.14
C VAL A 281 -11.89 10.15 10.39
N PHE A 282 -12.34 9.14 11.12
CA PHE A 282 -11.79 8.75 12.41
C PHE A 282 -11.08 7.41 12.32
N LEU A 283 -9.78 7.41 12.61
CA LEU A 283 -8.94 6.23 12.52
C LEU A 283 -8.10 6.10 13.79
N VAL A 284 -7.62 4.89 14.05
CA VAL A 284 -6.57 4.64 15.03
C VAL A 284 -5.35 4.12 14.28
N ALA A 285 -4.24 4.82 14.48
CA ALA A 285 -2.95 4.47 13.94
C ALA A 285 -2.14 3.67 14.95
N THR A 286 -1.60 2.53 14.53
CA THR A 286 -0.55 1.83 15.27
C THR A 286 0.79 2.42 14.82
N ILE A 287 1.50 3.08 15.74
CA ILE A 287 2.79 3.73 15.47
C ILE A 287 3.87 3.06 16.33
N SER A 288 5.06 2.87 15.78
CA SER A 288 6.21 2.43 16.59
C SER A 288 6.79 3.62 17.33
N GLU A 289 6.73 3.61 18.65
CA GLU A 289 7.46 4.55 19.50
C GLU A 289 8.36 3.74 20.43
N ASP A 290 9.66 4.02 20.44
CA ASP A 290 10.65 3.33 21.28
C ASP A 290 10.58 1.78 21.23
N GLN A 291 10.34 1.23 20.03
CA GLN A 291 10.20 -0.21 19.75
C GLN A 291 8.92 -0.86 20.32
N GLU A 292 7.99 -0.07 20.83
CA GLU A 292 6.66 -0.53 21.26
C GLU A 292 5.56 -0.01 20.31
N ASP A 293 4.47 -0.76 20.23
CA ASP A 293 3.28 -0.36 19.47
C ASP A 293 2.40 0.51 20.35
N VAL A 294 2.20 1.76 19.91
CA VAL A 294 1.28 2.68 20.56
C VAL A 294 0.14 2.99 19.60
N GLU A 295 -1.08 2.88 20.10
CA GLU A 295 -2.27 3.32 19.39
C GLU A 295 -2.45 4.84 19.58
N LYS A 296 -2.55 5.57 18.47
CA LYS A 296 -2.87 7.00 18.46
C LYS A 296 -4.12 7.25 17.66
N PHE A 297 -4.99 8.10 18.19
CA PHE A 297 -6.19 8.50 17.49
C PHE A 297 -5.83 9.49 16.39
N VAL A 298 -6.26 9.22 15.16
CA VAL A 298 -6.06 10.07 13.99
C VAL A 298 -7.40 10.64 13.55
N PHE A 299 -7.51 11.97 13.59
CA PHE A 299 -8.64 12.70 13.05
C PHE A 299 -8.21 13.24 11.68
N ALA A 300 -8.76 12.72 10.60
CA ALA A 300 -8.52 13.22 9.26
C ALA A 300 -9.69 14.09 8.77
N VAL A 301 -9.39 15.21 8.10
CA VAL A 301 -10.40 16.08 7.48
C VAL A 301 -10.13 16.22 5.99
N VAL A 302 -11.14 15.89 5.18
CA VAL A 302 -11.13 16.07 3.72
C VAL A 302 -12.38 16.84 3.30
N ARG A 303 -12.41 17.37 2.08
CA ARG A 303 -13.62 18.02 1.54
C ARG A 303 -14.72 16.99 1.32
N GLY A 304 -15.99 17.37 1.48
CA GLY A 304 -17.12 16.45 1.47
C GLY A 304 -17.25 15.55 0.26
N ASP A 305 -16.98 16.10 -0.92
CA ASP A 305 -16.99 15.44 -2.23
C ASP A 305 -15.72 14.63 -2.52
N MET A 306 -14.77 14.58 -1.58
CA MET A 306 -13.50 13.84 -1.72
C MET A 306 -13.41 12.68 -0.74
N ASP A 307 -12.69 11.64 -1.14
CA ASP A 307 -12.45 10.47 -0.31
C ASP A 307 -11.03 10.46 0.24
N LEU A 308 -10.88 10.00 1.47
CA LEU A 308 -9.60 9.81 2.12
C LEU A 308 -8.79 8.72 1.37
N ASN A 309 -7.51 8.99 1.16
CA ASN A 309 -6.52 8.01 0.76
C ASN A 309 -5.76 7.51 2.00
N GLU A 310 -6.07 6.29 2.43
CA GLU A 310 -5.46 5.67 3.61
C GLU A 310 -3.94 5.48 3.48
N THR A 311 -3.39 5.25 2.27
CA THR A 311 -1.94 5.15 2.06
C THR A 311 -1.25 6.49 2.32
N LYS A 312 -1.79 7.57 1.75
CA LYS A 312 -1.27 8.93 2.00
C LYS A 312 -1.34 9.30 3.48
N LEU A 313 -2.46 8.97 4.14
CA LEU A 313 -2.62 9.22 5.58
C LEU A 313 -1.63 8.39 6.41
N THR A 314 -1.48 7.10 6.10
CA THR A 314 -0.53 6.19 6.77
C THR A 314 0.89 6.75 6.70
N ASN A 315 1.30 7.20 5.52
CA ASN A 315 2.60 7.81 5.29
C ASN A 315 2.75 9.14 6.06
N ALA A 316 1.71 9.99 6.04
CA ALA A 316 1.71 11.28 6.73
C ALA A 316 1.92 11.14 8.25
N VAL A 317 1.34 10.11 8.88
CA VAL A 317 1.48 9.86 10.33
C VAL A 317 2.53 8.80 10.67
N SER A 318 3.23 8.25 9.66
CA SER A 318 4.21 7.16 9.83
C SER A 318 3.64 5.94 10.57
N ALA A 319 2.39 5.57 10.26
CA ALA A 319 1.72 4.43 10.86
C ALA A 319 2.17 3.10 10.25
N LYS A 320 2.17 2.04 11.07
CA LYS A 320 2.30 0.64 10.62
C LYS A 320 0.99 0.11 10.05
N ALA A 321 -0.11 0.53 10.66
CA ALA A 321 -1.45 0.11 10.32
C ALA A 321 -2.44 1.20 10.72
N LEU A 322 -3.54 1.28 9.97
CA LEU A 322 -4.71 2.06 10.31
C LEU A 322 -5.89 1.11 10.52
N ARG A 323 -6.71 1.42 11.51
CA ARG A 323 -8.04 0.81 11.68
C ARG A 323 -9.09 1.89 11.85
N PRO A 324 -10.35 1.67 11.45
CA PRO A 324 -11.45 2.54 11.84
C PRO A 324 -11.51 2.69 13.37
N ALA A 325 -11.75 3.92 13.83
CA ALA A 325 -11.99 4.17 15.25
C ALA A 325 -13.37 3.64 15.66
N GLN A 326 -13.46 3.13 16.89
CA GLN A 326 -14.71 2.72 17.51
C GLN A 326 -15.47 3.94 18.03
N GLU A 327 -16.79 3.82 18.19
CA GLU A 327 -17.64 4.93 18.63
C GLU A 327 -17.22 5.49 20.00
N GLU A 328 -16.82 4.61 20.92
CA GLU A 328 -16.33 5.00 22.24
C GLU A 328 -15.05 5.84 22.16
N GLU A 329 -14.13 5.49 21.26
CA GLU A 329 -12.89 6.22 21.02
C GLU A 329 -13.17 7.62 20.45
N ILE A 330 -14.13 7.71 19.51
CA ILE A 330 -14.57 8.97 18.90
C ILE A 330 -15.23 9.88 19.96
N ARG A 331 -16.11 9.32 20.79
CA ARG A 331 -16.78 10.08 21.87
C ARG A 331 -15.81 10.51 22.97
N ALA A 332 -14.75 9.75 23.24
CA ALA A 332 -13.77 10.09 24.27
C ALA A 332 -13.04 11.42 24.00
N ILE A 333 -12.78 11.72 22.73
CA ILE A 333 -12.17 12.98 22.28
C ILE A 333 -13.19 14.13 22.17
N GLY A 334 -14.47 13.85 22.41
CA GLY A 334 -15.54 14.83 22.33
C GLY A 334 -16.08 15.04 20.92
N ALA A 335 -15.85 14.11 19.99
CA ALA A 335 -16.49 14.11 18.67
C ALA A 335 -17.72 13.20 18.65
N SER A 336 -18.57 13.36 17.63
CA SER A 336 -19.73 12.48 17.41
C SER A 336 -19.71 11.88 16.00
N PRO A 337 -19.85 10.54 15.84
CA PRO A 337 -19.98 9.92 14.53
C PRO A 337 -21.13 10.52 13.71
N GLY A 338 -20.86 10.88 12.46
CA GLY A 338 -21.84 11.54 11.58
C GLY A 338 -22.05 13.04 11.86
N TYR A 339 -21.55 13.57 12.98
CA TYR A 339 -21.62 14.99 13.36
C TYR A 339 -20.26 15.50 13.86
N GLY A 340 -19.17 14.94 13.36
CA GLY A 340 -17.82 15.23 13.84
C GLY A 340 -17.17 16.43 13.16
N SER A 341 -16.41 17.22 13.93
CA SER A 341 -15.42 18.17 13.40
C SER A 341 -14.28 18.39 14.39
N PRO A 342 -13.17 19.01 13.98
CA PRO A 342 -12.09 19.35 14.91
C PRO A 342 -12.41 20.52 15.86
N VAL A 343 -13.59 21.14 15.75
CA VAL A 343 -13.94 22.33 16.52
C VAL A 343 -14.27 21.94 17.97
N GLY A 344 -13.43 22.35 18.91
CA GLY A 344 -13.67 22.14 20.34
C GLY A 344 -13.43 20.72 20.85
N ILE A 345 -12.80 19.84 20.07
CA ILE A 345 -12.41 18.49 20.53
C ILE A 345 -11.23 18.56 21.51
N LYS A 346 -11.08 17.51 22.32
CA LYS A 346 -9.85 17.30 23.09
C LYS A 346 -8.72 16.94 22.12
N ARG A 347 -7.58 17.64 22.25
CA ARG A 347 -6.41 17.45 21.37
C ARG A 347 -5.36 16.51 21.96
N ASP A 348 -5.41 16.24 23.25
CA ASP A 348 -4.47 15.33 23.91
C ASP A 348 -4.60 13.91 23.35
N GLY A 349 -3.51 13.38 22.79
CA GLY A 349 -3.48 12.05 22.18
C GLY A 349 -4.14 11.94 20.79
N VAL A 350 -4.50 13.08 20.17
CA VAL A 350 -5.11 13.13 18.83
C VAL A 350 -4.15 13.75 17.82
N ILE A 351 -3.84 13.02 16.74
CA ILE A 351 -3.16 13.57 15.57
C ILE A 351 -4.23 14.06 14.61
N LEU A 352 -4.32 15.38 14.42
CA LEU A 352 -5.23 15.99 13.46
C LEU A 352 -4.51 16.25 12.15
N VAL A 353 -4.95 15.57 11.11
CA VAL A 353 -4.44 15.67 9.75
C VAL A 353 -5.51 16.28 8.87
N VAL A 354 -5.14 17.29 8.09
CA VAL A 354 -6.07 18.01 7.22
C VAL A 354 -5.54 17.98 5.80
N ASP A 355 -6.43 17.73 4.83
CA ASP A 355 -6.08 17.81 3.42
C ASP A 355 -5.62 19.23 3.04
N ASP A 356 -4.58 19.31 2.22
CA ASP A 356 -3.96 20.59 1.82
C ASP A 356 -4.91 21.57 1.09
N LEU A 357 -6.06 21.10 0.62
CA LEU A 357 -7.11 21.95 0.05
C LEU A 357 -7.91 22.72 1.10
N ILE A 358 -8.11 22.14 2.29
CA ILE A 358 -9.00 22.69 3.33
C ILE A 358 -8.59 24.11 3.79
N PRO A 359 -7.30 24.45 4.00
CA PRO A 359 -6.89 25.81 4.35
C PRO A 359 -7.27 26.88 3.32
N ALA A 360 -7.50 26.50 2.06
CA ALA A 360 -7.89 27.41 0.99
C ALA A 360 -9.42 27.58 0.85
N LEU A 361 -10.22 26.85 1.63
CA LEU A 361 -11.68 26.85 1.53
C LEU A 361 -12.29 27.59 2.73
N PRO A 362 -12.88 28.77 2.51
CA PRO A 362 -13.61 29.45 3.55
C PRO A 362 -14.98 28.79 3.79
N ASN A 363 -15.50 29.00 4.99
CA ASN A 363 -16.89 28.78 5.35
C ASN A 363 -17.45 27.35 5.11
N LEU A 364 -16.67 26.31 5.35
CA LEU A 364 -17.14 24.94 5.20
C LEU A 364 -18.20 24.58 6.25
N VAL A 365 -19.10 23.67 5.91
CA VAL A 365 -20.03 23.06 6.86
C VAL A 365 -19.40 21.79 7.43
N ALA A 366 -19.30 21.69 8.76
CA ALA A 366 -18.77 20.51 9.44
C ALA A 366 -19.65 20.14 10.63
N GLY A 367 -19.49 18.93 11.17
CA GLY A 367 -20.28 18.48 12.32
C GLY A 367 -20.07 19.34 13.57
N ALA A 368 -21.11 19.48 14.41
CA ALA A 368 -21.02 20.30 15.63
C ALA A 368 -20.50 19.54 16.87
N ASN A 369 -20.00 18.31 16.68
CA ASN A 369 -19.65 17.37 17.74
C ASN A 369 -20.83 17.02 18.68
N GLU A 370 -22.06 17.21 18.19
CA GLU A 370 -23.31 16.97 18.89
C GLU A 370 -24.34 16.39 17.93
N ASP A 371 -24.98 15.29 18.33
CA ASP A 371 -25.92 14.56 17.50
C ASP A 371 -27.05 15.47 17.01
N GLY A 372 -27.26 15.50 15.69
CA GLY A 372 -28.31 16.29 15.06
C GLY A 372 -27.95 17.77 14.84
N TYR A 373 -26.68 18.17 14.98
CA TYR A 373 -26.23 19.53 14.73
C TYR A 373 -24.95 19.61 13.89
N HIS A 374 -24.88 20.62 13.04
CA HIS A 374 -23.69 21.01 12.28
C HIS A 374 -23.32 22.47 12.55
N PHE A 375 -22.06 22.81 12.33
CA PHE A 375 -21.59 24.18 12.24
C PHE A 375 -21.60 24.63 10.77
N LEU A 376 -22.18 25.79 10.51
CA LEU A 376 -21.95 26.57 9.30
C LEU A 376 -20.72 27.45 9.48
N ASN A 377 -20.09 27.79 8.36
CA ASN A 377 -19.00 28.76 8.28
C ASN A 377 -17.75 28.39 9.09
N VAL A 378 -17.40 27.10 9.11
CA VAL A 378 -16.17 26.60 9.74
C VAL A 378 -14.96 27.00 8.90
N ASN A 379 -13.98 27.64 9.53
CA ASN A 379 -12.78 28.16 8.87
C ASN A 379 -11.52 27.62 9.55
N TYR A 380 -10.64 27.00 8.76
CA TYR A 380 -9.30 26.60 9.19
C TYR A 380 -8.50 27.85 9.65
N GLY A 381 -7.69 27.70 10.69
CA GLY A 381 -6.89 28.79 11.28
C GLY A 381 -7.65 29.63 12.30
N ARG A 382 -8.95 29.87 12.10
CA ARG A 382 -9.82 30.58 13.07
C ARG A 382 -10.44 29.62 14.08
N ASP A 383 -11.12 28.57 13.61
CA ASP A 383 -11.92 27.69 14.46
C ASP A 383 -11.14 26.46 14.95
N TYR A 384 -10.13 26.04 14.17
CA TYR A 384 -9.22 24.95 14.51
C TYR A 384 -7.93 25.03 13.69
N THR A 385 -6.89 24.35 14.16
CA THR A 385 -5.60 24.17 13.45
C THR A 385 -5.17 22.72 13.52
N ALA A 386 -4.52 22.22 12.47
CA ALA A 386 -4.05 20.84 12.37
C ALA A 386 -2.59 20.65 12.82
N ASP A 387 -2.23 19.42 13.16
CA ASP A 387 -0.83 19.03 13.39
C ASP A 387 -0.09 18.83 12.07
N ILE A 388 -0.80 18.30 11.06
CA ILE A 388 -0.26 18.00 9.73
C ILE A 388 -1.24 18.51 8.67
N VAL A 389 -0.72 19.24 7.69
CA VAL A 389 -1.44 19.65 6.48
C VAL A 389 -0.70 19.06 5.28
N THR A 390 -1.35 18.14 4.56
CA THR A 390 -0.74 17.43 3.43
C THR A 390 -1.82 16.83 2.54
N ASP A 391 -1.47 16.43 1.32
CA ASP A 391 -2.38 15.69 0.45
C ASP A 391 -2.74 14.33 1.06
N ILE A 392 -4.01 14.14 1.39
CA ILE A 392 -4.54 12.88 1.95
C ILE A 392 -5.77 12.38 1.19
N VAL A 393 -6.07 12.92 0.01
CA VAL A 393 -7.25 12.52 -0.78
C VAL A 393 -6.91 11.57 -1.91
N ALA A 394 -7.88 10.72 -2.25
CA ALA A 394 -7.78 9.77 -3.34
C ALA A 394 -8.20 10.42 -4.66
N ALA A 395 -7.41 10.20 -5.71
CA ALA A 395 -7.81 10.53 -7.06
C ALA A 395 -9.01 9.66 -7.50
N ALA A 396 -9.85 10.24 -8.36
CA ALA A 396 -11.01 9.60 -8.96
C ALA A 396 -11.06 9.88 -10.47
N ASP A 397 -11.90 9.14 -11.19
CA ASP A 397 -12.10 9.35 -12.62
C ASP A 397 -12.63 10.77 -12.90
N GLY A 398 -12.17 11.37 -14.00
CA GLY A 398 -12.52 12.74 -14.37
C GLY A 398 -11.74 13.86 -13.65
N TYR A 399 -10.80 13.54 -12.76
CA TYR A 399 -9.91 14.54 -12.15
C TYR A 399 -8.79 14.93 -13.12
N ALA A 400 -8.38 16.20 -13.03
CA ALA A 400 -7.44 16.85 -13.94
C ALA A 400 -5.97 16.67 -13.54
#